data_AF-A0A542ZSH8-F1
#
_entry.id   AF-A0A542ZSH8-F1
#
_cell.length_a   1.000
_cell.length_b   1.000
_cell.length_c   1.000
_cell.angle_alpha   90.00
_cell.angle_beta   90.00
_cell.angle_gamma   90.00
#
_symmetry.space_group_name_H-M   'P 1'
#
loop_
_entity.id
_entity.type
_entity.pdbx_description
1 polymer ?
#
loop_
_entity_poly.entity_id
_entity_poly.type
_entity_poly.pdbx_seq_one_letter_code
_entity_poly.pdbx_strand_id
1 'polypeptide(L)'
;MPRLLSRPTDVMPDADDPDTVSRTDLHPWAWWSWALACAVLANLVGNLLLLSLLAAAILVVVLANRGPQAWRRGLGFYLALAGVIIAMRLVFRIVLGGTGSGPVLLDLPELELPEWAAGISIGGPLTLGELQFTLTDAARLAVLVLALGAANCLADPRTALRSVPAALHDVSVAIVITLTVLPQLIASTFRINRGRRLRGRNSRGLRAVAATLVPVLEDAVEGAMALATSMEARGFGRTREQRSVGRGTGLALVGAALAMVIGVFWLLGVAPTSGRVLGVGIEQWIGLALLGTGTAVGVVSLLRSGRRLAVTRYRPQPWARAEWALLALAVSLVVLTCWWGSAWGAPTDLRPSGWPTLTAPAVILPLVAVLPAAAALPVPNGGAHHG
;
A
#
# COMPACT_ATOMS: atom_id res chain seq x y z
N MET A 1 -46.26 31.17 -41.10
CA MET A 1 -44.82 31.51 -40.96
C MET A 1 -44.41 31.26 -39.52
N PRO A 2 -43.69 30.18 -39.19
CA PRO A 2 -43.20 29.98 -37.84
C PRO A 2 -41.97 30.87 -37.62
N ARG A 3 -42.01 31.67 -36.55
CA ARG A 3 -40.88 32.48 -36.08
C ARG A 3 -39.73 31.55 -35.68
N LEU A 4 -38.61 31.65 -36.38
CA LEU A 4 -37.33 31.09 -35.95
C LEU A 4 -36.88 31.82 -34.68
N LEU A 5 -36.91 31.13 -33.55
CA LEU A 5 -36.22 31.58 -32.34
C LEU A 5 -34.71 31.47 -32.61
N SER A 6 -33.99 32.59 -32.56
CA SER A 6 -32.53 32.60 -32.57
C SER A 6 -32.02 31.86 -31.34
N ARG A 7 -31.32 30.75 -31.57
CA ARG A 7 -30.59 30.00 -30.55
C ARG A 7 -29.66 30.99 -29.83
N PRO A 8 -29.71 31.14 -28.50
CA PRO A 8 -28.69 31.92 -27.81
C PRO A 8 -27.36 31.25 -28.12
N THR A 9 -26.39 32.02 -28.62
CA THR A 9 -25.00 31.59 -28.68
C THR A 9 -24.62 31.25 -27.25
N ASP A 10 -24.59 29.96 -26.93
CA ASP A 10 -23.81 29.48 -25.80
C ASP A 10 -22.43 30.10 -25.98
N VAL A 11 -22.06 30.98 -25.06
CA VAL A 11 -20.68 31.38 -24.87
C VAL A 11 -19.97 30.08 -24.54
N MET A 12 -19.44 29.44 -25.59
CA MET A 12 -18.53 28.34 -25.47
C MET A 12 -17.41 28.89 -24.58
N PRO A 13 -17.20 28.34 -23.36
CA PRO A 13 -16.03 28.73 -22.59
C PRO A 13 -14.84 28.52 -23.52
N ASP A 14 -14.00 29.55 -23.58
CA ASP A 14 -12.83 29.64 -24.45
C ASP A 14 -12.21 28.26 -24.62
N ALA A 15 -12.08 27.83 -25.88
CA ALA A 15 -11.35 26.62 -26.20
C ALA A 15 -9.98 26.75 -25.54
N ASP A 16 -9.72 25.85 -24.60
CA ASP A 16 -8.51 25.72 -23.80
C ASP A 16 -7.30 26.32 -24.50
N ASP A 17 -6.77 27.39 -23.92
CA ASP A 17 -5.40 27.83 -24.14
C ASP A 17 -4.49 26.60 -24.00
N PRO A 18 -3.82 26.13 -25.08
CA PRO A 18 -3.03 24.91 -25.07
C PRO A 18 -1.81 24.98 -24.13
N ASP A 19 -1.54 26.17 -23.57
CA ASP A 19 -0.46 26.40 -22.60
C ASP A 19 -0.90 26.30 -21.14
N THR A 20 -2.18 26.00 -20.86
CA THR A 20 -2.61 25.52 -19.54
C THR A 20 -2.36 24.00 -19.40
N VAL A 21 -1.14 23.57 -19.72
CA VAL A 21 -0.62 22.24 -19.32
C VAL A 21 -0.77 22.16 -17.80
N SER A 22 -1.82 21.47 -17.35
CA SER A 22 -2.06 21.16 -15.96
C SER A 22 -0.76 20.55 -15.40
N ARG A 23 -0.06 21.33 -14.57
CA ARG A 23 1.25 21.01 -14.01
C ARG A 23 1.20 19.65 -13.29
N THR A 24 1.64 18.62 -14.00
CA THR A 24 2.30 17.38 -13.57
C THR A 24 1.98 16.90 -12.16
N ASP A 25 0.89 16.15 -12.03
CA ASP A 25 0.74 15.18 -10.94
C ASP A 25 1.84 14.12 -11.12
N LEU A 26 2.68 13.89 -10.10
CA LEU A 26 3.65 12.79 -10.15
C LEU A 26 2.95 11.45 -10.36
N HIS A 27 3.60 10.58 -11.14
CA HIS A 27 3.10 9.22 -11.35
C HIS A 27 2.86 8.48 -10.01
N PRO A 28 1.65 7.93 -9.75
CA PRO A 28 1.29 7.28 -8.49
C PRO A 28 2.29 6.22 -7.98
N TRP A 29 2.80 5.39 -8.90
CA TRP A 29 3.84 4.38 -8.59
C TRP A 29 5.13 4.96 -8.02
N ALA A 30 5.49 6.20 -8.34
CA ALA A 30 6.69 6.83 -7.78
C ALA A 30 6.51 7.07 -6.27
N TRP A 31 5.36 7.62 -5.85
CA TRP A 31 5.03 7.77 -4.42
C TRP A 31 4.90 6.43 -3.69
N TRP A 32 4.30 5.43 -4.33
CA TRP A 32 4.25 4.07 -3.78
C TRP A 32 5.64 3.46 -3.61
N SER A 33 6.55 3.66 -4.57
CA SER A 33 7.93 3.17 -4.46
C SER A 33 8.67 3.79 -3.28
N TRP A 34 8.51 5.10 -3.07
CA TRP A 34 9.09 5.80 -1.92
C TRP A 34 8.48 5.34 -0.58
N ALA A 35 7.16 5.16 -0.52
CA ALA A 35 6.50 4.64 0.68
C ALA A 35 6.93 3.20 1.01
N LEU A 36 7.08 2.35 -0.01
CA LEU A 36 7.62 0.99 0.15
C LEU A 36 9.07 1.01 0.64
N ALA A 37 9.90 1.92 0.12
CA ALA A 37 11.28 2.09 0.60
C ALA A 37 11.32 2.52 2.08
N CYS A 38 10.45 3.44 2.50
CA CYS A 38 10.30 3.82 3.91
C CYS A 38 9.83 2.63 4.77
N ALA A 39 8.93 1.80 4.25
CA ALA A 39 8.46 0.60 4.95
C ALA A 39 9.58 -0.45 5.13
N VAL A 40 10.43 -0.65 4.11
CA VAL A 40 11.62 -1.51 4.21
C VAL A 40 12.57 -0.98 5.28
N LEU A 41 12.81 0.33 5.31
CA LEU A 41 13.63 0.97 6.34
C LEU A 41 13.04 0.74 7.75
N ALA A 42 11.75 0.98 7.94
CA ALA A 42 11.10 0.76 9.23
C ALA A 42 11.23 -0.69 9.73
N ASN A 43 11.15 -1.67 8.83
CA ASN A 43 11.26 -3.09 9.18
C ASN A 43 12.69 -3.49 9.63
N LEU A 44 13.71 -2.89 9.02
CA LEU A 44 15.11 -3.19 9.34
C LEU A 44 15.57 -2.46 10.61
N VAL A 45 14.97 -1.32 10.94
CA VAL A 45 15.29 -0.52 12.13
C VAL A 45 14.65 -1.10 13.40
N GLY A 46 15.46 -1.26 14.45
CA GLY A 46 15.07 -1.60 15.83
C GLY A 46 15.47 -0.52 16.84
N ASN A 47 15.61 0.73 16.40
CA ASN A 47 15.93 1.88 17.24
C ASN A 47 14.73 2.84 17.26
N LEU A 48 14.19 3.10 18.46
CA LEU A 48 12.99 3.95 18.64
C LEU A 48 13.20 5.38 18.12
N LEU A 49 14.37 5.98 18.35
CA LEU A 49 14.64 7.35 17.93
C LEU A 49 14.68 7.44 16.41
N LEU A 50 15.29 6.46 15.75
CA LEU A 50 15.39 6.40 14.30
C LEU A 50 14.01 6.16 13.65
N LEU A 51 13.16 5.33 14.26
CA LEU A 51 11.76 5.18 13.86
C LEU A 51 10.95 6.47 14.03
N SER A 52 11.16 7.20 15.14
CA SER A 52 10.49 8.49 15.37
C SER A 52 10.91 9.55 14.34
N LEU A 53 12.21 9.57 13.98
CA LEU A 53 12.74 10.48 12.97
C LEU A 53 12.23 10.12 11.57
N LEU A 54 12.09 8.83 11.26
CA LEU A 54 11.45 8.36 10.03
C LEU A 54 9.95 8.70 9.99
N ALA A 55 9.24 8.57 11.11
CA ALA A 55 7.84 8.98 11.22
C ALA A 55 7.70 10.48 10.94
N ALA A 56 8.55 11.30 11.56
CA ALA A 56 8.61 12.74 11.32
C ALA A 56 8.94 13.04 9.85
N ALA A 57 9.88 12.31 9.26
CA ALA A 57 10.24 12.45 7.86
C ALA A 57 9.05 12.20 6.92
N ILE A 58 8.34 11.10 7.13
CA ILE A 58 7.15 10.75 6.36
C ILE A 58 6.08 11.84 6.51
N LEU A 59 5.84 12.30 7.74
CA LEU A 59 4.88 13.37 8.00
C LEU A 59 5.30 14.66 7.29
N VAL A 60 6.55 15.08 7.35
CA VAL A 60 7.05 16.28 6.66
C VAL A 60 6.82 16.17 5.15
N VAL A 61 7.16 15.03 4.53
CA VAL A 61 6.94 14.80 3.09
C VAL A 61 5.46 14.88 2.72
N VAL A 62 4.59 14.23 3.50
CA VAL A 62 3.14 14.31 3.29
C VAL A 62 2.65 15.74 3.48
N LEU A 63 3.11 16.44 4.52
CA LEU A 63 2.68 17.79 4.83
C LEU A 63 3.08 18.79 3.74
N ALA A 64 4.27 18.62 3.14
CA ALA A 64 4.82 19.47 2.09
C ALA A 64 4.20 19.20 0.70
N ASN A 65 3.86 17.95 0.38
CA ASN A 65 3.44 17.54 -0.97
C ASN A 65 1.94 17.22 -1.11
N ARG A 66 1.13 17.41 -0.07
CA ARG A 66 -0.32 17.14 -0.08
C ARG A 66 -1.14 18.25 -0.72
N GLY A 67 -2.18 17.86 -1.47
CA GLY A 67 -3.24 18.77 -1.92
C GLY A 67 -4.24 19.14 -0.80
N PRO A 68 -4.98 20.26 -0.95
CA PRO A 68 -5.88 20.79 0.10
C PRO A 68 -7.02 19.84 0.50
N GLN A 69 -7.39 18.88 -0.36
CA GLN A 69 -8.44 17.89 -0.06
C GLN A 69 -7.94 16.69 0.77
N ALA A 70 -6.64 16.39 0.75
CA ALA A 70 -6.07 15.21 1.41
C ALA A 70 -6.09 15.30 2.95
N TRP A 71 -5.96 16.52 3.50
CA TRP A 71 -5.99 16.74 4.96
C TRP A 71 -7.32 16.33 5.61
N ARG A 72 -8.46 16.45 4.90
CA ARG A 72 -9.78 16.22 5.51
C ARG A 72 -10.17 14.75 5.64
N ARG A 73 -9.50 13.80 4.96
CA ARG A 73 -10.01 12.41 4.87
C ARG A 73 -9.02 11.29 5.20
N GLY A 74 -7.71 11.47 5.00
CA GLY A 74 -6.74 10.36 5.07
C GLY A 74 -5.82 10.40 6.30
N LEU A 75 -5.02 11.45 6.43
CA LEU A 75 -3.88 11.46 7.35
C LEU A 75 -4.26 11.31 8.83
N GLY A 76 -5.34 11.97 9.27
CA GLY A 76 -5.83 11.87 10.64
C GLY A 76 -6.24 10.45 11.03
N PHE A 77 -6.82 9.69 10.09
CA PHE A 77 -7.17 8.29 10.31
C PHE A 77 -5.92 7.42 10.51
N TYR A 78 -4.89 7.57 9.66
CA TYR A 78 -3.64 6.80 9.79
C TYR A 78 -2.85 7.16 11.06
N LEU A 79 -2.82 8.44 11.45
CA LEU A 79 -2.24 8.86 12.73
C LEU A 79 -3.01 8.28 13.93
N ALA A 80 -4.33 8.32 13.91
CA ALA A 80 -5.15 7.71 14.94
C ALA A 80 -4.92 6.19 15.01
N LEU A 81 -4.88 5.51 13.87
CA LEU A 81 -4.62 4.07 13.81
C LEU A 81 -3.23 3.71 14.33
N ALA A 82 -2.20 4.47 13.96
CA ALA A 82 -0.84 4.33 14.49
C ALA A 82 -0.79 4.51 16.02
N GLY A 83 -1.48 5.54 16.54
CA GLY A 83 -1.60 5.77 17.98
C GLY A 83 -2.34 4.65 18.71
N VAL A 84 -3.43 4.14 18.13
CA VAL A 84 -4.19 3.01 18.67
C VAL A 84 -3.33 1.75 18.71
N ILE A 85 -2.53 1.46 17.68
CA ILE A 85 -1.62 0.31 17.67
C ILE A 85 -0.60 0.39 18.81
N ILE A 86 0.00 1.57 19.02
CA ILE A 86 0.95 1.80 20.11
C ILE A 86 0.28 1.64 21.47
N ALA A 87 -0.85 2.32 21.68
CA ALA A 87 -1.60 2.26 22.93
C ALA A 87 -2.04 0.83 23.25
N MET A 88 -2.62 0.13 22.27
CA MET A 88 -3.08 -1.24 22.44
C MET A 88 -1.93 -2.19 22.78
N ARG A 89 -0.79 -2.10 22.09
CA ARG A 89 0.39 -2.94 22.38
C ARG A 89 1.00 -2.66 23.75
N LEU A 90 1.04 -1.40 24.16
CA LEU A 90 1.48 -1.02 25.52
C LEU A 90 0.52 -1.55 26.57
N VAL A 91 -0.79 -1.38 26.38
CA VAL A 91 -1.82 -1.89 27.30
C VAL A 91 -1.72 -3.41 27.42
N PHE A 92 -1.64 -4.14 26.30
CA PHE A 92 -1.46 -5.60 26.35
C PHE A 92 -0.18 -5.98 27.08
N ARG A 93 0.94 -5.27 26.87
CA ARG A 93 2.18 -5.57 27.59
C ARG A 93 2.08 -5.29 29.09
N ILE A 94 1.45 -4.18 29.49
CA ILE A 94 1.25 -3.84 30.90
C ILE A 94 0.33 -4.86 31.57
N VAL A 95 -0.71 -5.33 30.87
CA VAL A 95 -1.69 -6.28 31.41
C VAL A 95 -1.15 -7.72 31.47
N LEU A 96 -0.45 -8.20 30.44
CA LEU A 96 0.09 -9.57 30.39
C LEU A 96 1.42 -9.74 31.15
N GLY A 97 1.95 -8.67 31.76
CA GLY A 97 3.23 -8.74 32.46
C GLY A 97 4.40 -9.18 31.58
N GLY A 98 5.53 -9.45 32.22
CA GLY A 98 6.68 -10.02 31.54
C GLY A 98 7.67 -10.64 32.52
N THR A 99 8.41 -11.65 32.05
CA THR A 99 9.48 -12.33 32.80
C THR A 99 10.85 -11.71 32.52
N GLY A 100 10.88 -10.48 32.03
CA GLY A 100 12.10 -9.82 31.57
C GLY A 100 13.10 -9.60 32.68
N SER A 101 14.37 -9.80 32.37
CA SER A 101 15.47 -9.46 33.25
C SER A 101 15.82 -7.97 33.12
N GLY A 102 15.86 -7.23 34.24
CA GLY A 102 16.23 -5.82 34.23
C GLY A 102 15.70 -5.03 35.43
N PRO A 103 15.95 -3.71 35.48
CA PRO A 103 15.39 -2.85 36.51
C PRO A 103 13.86 -2.77 36.36
N VAL A 104 13.16 -3.11 37.43
CA VAL A 104 11.70 -3.05 37.54
C VAL A 104 11.29 -1.58 37.71
N LEU A 105 10.38 -1.11 36.86
CA LEU A 105 9.86 0.26 36.90
C LEU A 105 8.53 0.33 37.65
N LEU A 106 7.65 -0.64 37.40
CA LEU A 106 6.36 -0.77 38.06
C LEU A 106 6.13 -2.23 38.40
N ASP A 107 5.83 -2.51 39.66
CA ASP A 107 5.47 -3.85 40.12
C ASP A 107 3.94 -3.93 40.21
N LEU A 108 3.30 -4.61 39.24
CA LEU A 108 1.85 -4.79 39.23
C LEU A 108 1.49 -6.06 39.99
N PRO A 109 0.40 -6.07 40.78
CA PRO A 109 -0.01 -7.26 41.50
C PRO A 109 -0.29 -8.39 40.51
N GLU A 110 0.41 -9.50 40.69
CA GLU A 110 0.27 -10.69 39.87
C GLU A 110 -1.01 -11.44 40.27
N LEU A 111 -1.86 -11.72 39.29
CA LEU A 111 -3.01 -12.59 39.47
C LEU A 111 -2.62 -14.01 39.05
N GLU A 112 -2.62 -14.92 40.02
CA GLU A 112 -2.47 -16.35 39.76
C GLU A 112 -3.65 -16.83 38.90
N LEU A 113 -3.34 -17.20 37.67
CA LEU A 113 -4.30 -17.78 36.74
C LEU A 113 -4.44 -19.29 37.01
N PRO A 114 -5.63 -19.88 36.78
CA PRO A 114 -5.85 -21.31 37.02
C PRO A 114 -4.98 -22.17 36.08
N GLU A 115 -4.75 -23.44 36.43
CA GLU A 115 -3.78 -24.33 35.75
C GLU A 115 -3.93 -24.43 34.21
N TRP A 116 -5.13 -24.22 33.66
CA TRP A 116 -5.36 -24.19 32.21
C TRP A 116 -4.74 -22.98 31.49
N ALA A 117 -4.33 -21.96 32.24
CA ALA A 117 -3.69 -20.72 31.79
C ALA A 117 -2.33 -20.47 32.46
N ALA A 118 -1.69 -21.50 33.02
CA ALA A 118 -0.41 -21.43 33.74
C ALA A 118 0.81 -20.88 32.94
N GLY A 119 0.63 -20.57 31.65
CA GLY A 119 1.65 -19.93 30.80
C GLY A 119 1.44 -18.45 30.53
N ILE A 120 0.39 -17.84 31.09
CA ILE A 120 0.07 -16.41 30.97
C ILE A 120 0.02 -15.87 32.40
N SER A 121 0.80 -14.86 32.72
CA SER A 121 0.62 -14.06 33.93
C SER A 121 -0.21 -12.82 33.58
N ILE A 122 -1.10 -12.41 34.48
CA ILE A 122 -1.77 -11.11 34.39
C ILE A 122 -1.18 -10.25 35.50
N GLY A 123 -0.55 -9.13 35.13
CA GLY A 123 0.27 -8.34 36.05
C GLY A 123 1.72 -8.84 36.17
N GLY A 124 2.46 -8.40 37.18
CA GLY A 124 3.89 -8.70 37.37
C GLY A 124 4.81 -7.50 37.12
N PRO A 125 6.14 -7.68 37.30
CA PRO A 125 7.11 -6.60 37.24
C PRO A 125 7.32 -6.09 35.80
N LEU A 126 6.90 -4.86 35.53
CA LEU A 126 7.17 -4.16 34.27
C LEU A 126 8.61 -3.64 34.29
N THR A 127 9.47 -4.28 33.50
CA THR A 127 10.86 -3.84 33.36
C THR A 127 11.01 -2.77 32.28
N LEU A 128 12.02 -1.91 32.45
CA LEU A 128 12.32 -0.83 31.52
C LEU A 128 12.72 -1.34 30.13
N GLY A 129 13.47 -2.43 30.07
CA GLY A 129 13.90 -3.05 28.81
C GLY A 129 12.74 -3.61 28.00
N GLU A 130 11.78 -4.23 28.65
CA GLU A 130 10.57 -4.76 28.00
C GLU A 130 9.65 -3.67 27.48
N LEU A 131 9.50 -2.58 28.23
CA LEU A 131 8.75 -1.41 27.80
C LEU A 131 9.40 -0.79 26.55
N GLN A 132 10.73 -0.62 26.56
CA GLN A 132 11.48 -0.13 25.41
C GLN A 132 11.34 -1.04 24.19
N PHE A 133 11.45 -2.36 24.37
CA PHE A 133 11.27 -3.34 23.29
C PHE A 133 9.88 -3.26 22.69
N THR A 134 8.85 -3.27 23.54
CA THR A 134 7.44 -3.21 23.13
C THR A 134 7.13 -1.90 22.42
N LEU A 135 7.63 -0.78 22.94
CA LEU A 135 7.46 0.54 22.34
C LEU A 135 8.14 0.63 20.98
N THR A 136 9.33 0.05 20.83
CA THR A 136 10.06 0.01 19.56
C THR A 136 9.33 -0.85 18.53
N ASP A 137 8.84 -2.03 18.92
CA ASP A 137 8.08 -2.92 18.02
C ASP A 137 6.73 -2.31 17.62
N ALA A 138 6.05 -1.65 18.56
CA ALA A 138 4.82 -0.93 18.28
C ALA A 138 5.05 0.29 17.38
N ALA A 139 6.12 1.06 17.62
CA ALA A 139 6.52 2.18 16.77
C ALA A 139 6.86 1.72 15.36
N ARG A 140 7.50 0.56 15.19
CA ARG A 140 7.76 -0.03 13.86
C ARG A 140 6.46 -0.24 13.10
N LEU A 141 5.46 -0.90 13.71
CA LEU A 141 4.16 -1.10 13.07
C LEU A 141 3.44 0.23 12.78
N ALA A 142 3.51 1.19 13.70
CA ALA A 142 2.96 2.53 13.50
C ALA A 142 3.58 3.23 12.28
N VAL A 143 4.91 3.17 12.11
CA VAL A 143 5.60 3.75 10.96
C VAL A 143 5.21 3.04 9.66
N LEU A 144 5.03 1.72 9.66
CA LEU A 144 4.53 0.99 8.49
C LEU A 144 3.13 1.47 8.08
N VAL A 145 2.24 1.68 9.06
CA VAL A 145 0.90 2.23 8.82
C VAL A 145 0.97 3.67 8.31
N LEU A 146 1.89 4.49 8.82
CA LEU A 146 2.10 5.86 8.34
C LEU A 146 2.67 5.89 6.91
N ALA A 147 3.60 5.00 6.55
CA ALA A 147 4.12 4.89 5.19
C ALA A 147 3.02 4.51 4.20
N LEU A 148 2.15 3.55 4.55
CA LEU A 148 0.97 3.21 3.76
C LEU A 148 -0.01 4.38 3.67
N GLY A 149 -0.23 5.07 4.79
CA GLY A 149 -1.06 6.27 4.83
C GLY A 149 -0.53 7.39 3.93
N ALA A 150 0.79 7.58 3.89
CA ALA A 150 1.46 8.54 3.04
C ALA A 150 1.25 8.21 1.55
N ALA A 151 1.41 6.94 1.15
CA ALA A 151 1.13 6.51 -0.21
C ALA A 151 -0.32 6.84 -0.62
N ASN A 152 -1.30 6.55 0.23
CA ASN A 152 -2.71 6.82 -0.06
C ASN A 152 -3.09 8.30 0.00
N CYS A 153 -2.33 9.14 0.71
CA CYS A 153 -2.55 10.58 0.74
C CYS A 153 -1.90 11.30 -0.45
N LEU A 154 -0.79 10.78 -0.98
CA LEU A 154 0.01 11.40 -2.04
C LEU A 154 -0.32 10.85 -3.44
N ALA A 155 -0.89 9.66 -3.53
CA ALA A 155 -1.24 9.03 -4.80
C ALA A 155 -2.74 8.65 -4.84
N ASP A 156 -3.43 9.03 -5.93
CA ASP A 156 -4.79 8.55 -6.18
C ASP A 156 -4.74 7.06 -6.59
N PRO A 157 -5.33 6.14 -5.79
CA PRO A 157 -5.35 4.72 -6.11
C PRO A 157 -6.04 4.43 -7.46
N ARG A 158 -7.00 5.26 -7.89
CA ARG A 158 -7.67 5.09 -9.19
C ARG A 158 -6.71 5.30 -10.36
N THR A 159 -5.82 6.28 -10.25
CA THR A 159 -4.81 6.57 -11.26
C THR A 159 -3.71 5.50 -11.28
N ALA A 160 -3.32 4.98 -10.10
CA ALA A 160 -2.40 3.85 -10.02
C ALA A 160 -2.92 2.62 -10.78
N LEU A 161 -4.22 2.31 -10.64
CA LEU A 161 -4.86 1.18 -11.34
C LEU A 161 -4.88 1.34 -12.87
N ARG A 162 -4.94 2.57 -13.40
CA ARG A 162 -4.88 2.83 -14.85
C ARG A 162 -3.50 2.58 -15.46
N SER A 163 -2.46 2.61 -14.64
CA SER A 163 -1.06 2.39 -15.06
C SER A 163 -0.59 0.94 -14.93
N VAL A 164 -1.50 0.02 -14.60
CA VAL A 164 -1.22 -1.41 -14.50
C VAL A 164 -0.92 -1.98 -15.91
N PRO A 165 0.05 -2.90 -16.06
CA PRO A 165 0.39 -3.48 -17.36
C PRO A 165 -0.84 -4.09 -18.06
N ALA A 166 -0.91 -3.93 -19.39
CA ALA A 166 -1.99 -4.49 -20.22
C ALA A 166 -2.17 -6.01 -20.05
N ALA A 167 -1.14 -6.72 -19.58
CA ALA A 167 -1.18 -8.14 -19.21
C ALA A 167 -2.27 -8.48 -18.16
N LEU A 168 -2.62 -7.51 -17.32
CA LEU A 168 -3.63 -7.62 -16.27
C LEU A 168 -4.94 -6.95 -16.69
N HIS A 169 -5.19 -6.80 -18.00
CA HIS A 169 -6.38 -6.14 -18.53
C HIS A 169 -7.65 -6.67 -17.87
N ASP A 170 -7.83 -7.98 -17.82
CA ASP A 170 -9.07 -8.58 -17.31
C ASP A 170 -9.26 -8.32 -15.81
N VAL A 171 -8.16 -8.38 -15.04
CA VAL A 171 -8.15 -8.02 -13.61
C VAL A 171 -8.43 -6.53 -13.43
N SER A 172 -7.83 -5.67 -14.27
CA SER A 172 -7.97 -4.22 -14.19
C SER A 172 -9.39 -3.78 -14.54
N VAL A 173 -9.99 -4.35 -15.59
CA VAL A 173 -11.38 -4.11 -15.96
C VAL A 173 -12.31 -4.55 -14.84
N ALA A 174 -12.11 -5.75 -14.28
CA ALA A 174 -12.91 -6.22 -13.14
C ALA A 174 -12.81 -5.28 -11.94
N ILE A 175 -11.61 -4.82 -11.59
CA ILE A 175 -11.40 -3.85 -10.50
C ILE A 175 -12.08 -2.51 -10.80
N VAL A 176 -11.93 -1.96 -12.02
CA VAL A 176 -12.54 -0.69 -12.41
C VAL A 176 -14.07 -0.76 -12.39
N ILE A 177 -14.65 -1.84 -12.92
CA ILE A 177 -16.09 -2.11 -12.84
C ILE A 177 -16.50 -2.18 -11.37
N THR A 178 -15.77 -2.95 -10.55
CA THR A 178 -16.06 -3.09 -9.12
C THR A 178 -16.02 -1.74 -8.40
N LEU A 179 -15.00 -0.91 -8.63
CA LEU A 179 -14.89 0.43 -8.03
C LEU A 179 -16.04 1.36 -8.44
N THR A 180 -16.63 1.14 -9.61
CA THR A 180 -17.75 1.95 -10.12
C THR A 180 -19.10 1.45 -9.64
N VAL A 181 -19.28 0.12 -9.55
CA VAL A 181 -20.53 -0.54 -9.12
C VAL A 181 -20.67 -0.55 -7.60
N LEU A 182 -19.56 -0.61 -6.86
CA LEU A 182 -19.55 -0.59 -5.39
C LEU A 182 -20.36 0.56 -4.77
N PRO A 183 -20.16 1.85 -5.14
CA PRO A 183 -20.96 2.94 -4.59
C PRO A 183 -22.46 2.81 -4.95
N GLN A 184 -22.79 2.22 -6.09
CA GLN A 184 -24.17 1.98 -6.50
C GLN A 184 -24.82 0.90 -5.60
N LEU A 185 -24.09 -0.17 -5.28
CA LEU A 185 -24.54 -1.22 -4.36
C LEU A 185 -24.73 -0.70 -2.92
N ILE A 186 -23.86 0.21 -2.48
CA ILE A 186 -24.01 0.86 -1.18
C ILE A 186 -25.29 1.71 -1.17
N ALA A 187 -25.52 2.51 -2.21
CA ALA A 187 -26.71 3.33 -2.34
C ALA A 187 -28.00 2.48 -2.43
N SER A 188 -27.98 1.37 -3.16
CA SER A 188 -29.13 0.45 -3.24
C SER A 188 -29.43 -0.18 -1.88
N THR A 189 -28.41 -0.55 -1.12
CA THR A 189 -28.55 -1.06 0.25
C THR A 189 -29.23 -0.03 1.16
N PHE A 190 -28.80 1.24 1.11
CA PHE A 190 -29.45 2.31 1.87
C PHE A 190 -30.90 2.55 1.44
N ARG A 191 -31.20 2.49 0.14
CA ARG A 191 -32.55 2.61 -0.42
C ARG A 191 -33.47 1.49 0.09
N ILE A 192 -33.00 0.25 0.07
CA ILE A 192 -33.75 -0.93 0.55
C ILE A 192 -33.99 -0.82 2.06
N ASN A 193 -32.95 -0.48 2.84
CA ASN A 193 -33.09 -0.30 4.29
C ASN A 193 -34.06 0.82 4.65
N ARG A 194 -34.05 1.94 3.89
CA ARG A 194 -35.00 3.04 4.08
C ARG A 194 -36.43 2.60 3.77
N GLY A 195 -36.68 1.91 2.65
CA GLY A 195 -37.99 1.38 2.29
C GLY A 195 -38.54 0.37 3.30
N ARG A 196 -37.69 -0.51 3.84
CA ARG A 196 -38.07 -1.44 4.92
C ARG A 196 -38.46 -0.71 6.20
N ARG A 197 -37.70 0.34 6.57
CA ARG A 197 -38.01 1.18 7.73
C ARG A 197 -39.36 1.88 7.59
N LEU A 198 -39.70 2.37 6.40
CA LEU A 198 -40.99 2.99 6.11
C LEU A 198 -42.16 1.98 6.15
N ARG A 199 -41.90 0.69 5.86
CA ARG A 199 -42.89 -0.39 5.94
C ARG A 199 -43.02 -1.00 7.35
N GLY A 200 -42.47 -0.36 8.39
CA GLY A 200 -42.52 -0.86 9.77
C GLY A 200 -41.72 -2.15 10.03
N ARG A 201 -40.94 -2.61 9.06
CA ARG A 201 -40.19 -3.87 9.13
C ARG A 201 -38.81 -3.66 9.78
N ASN A 202 -38.80 -3.34 11.08
CA ASN A 202 -37.59 -3.15 11.88
C ASN A 202 -37.08 -4.47 12.49
N SER A 203 -36.96 -5.51 11.66
CA SER A 203 -36.50 -6.84 12.08
C SER A 203 -35.02 -6.76 12.51
N ARG A 204 -34.65 -7.36 13.64
CA ARG A 204 -33.26 -7.55 14.09
C ARG A 204 -32.85 -9.02 13.89
N GLY A 205 -31.57 -9.28 13.64
CA GLY A 205 -31.01 -10.64 13.50
C GLY A 205 -30.84 -11.15 12.06
N LEU A 206 -30.50 -12.43 11.91
CA LEU A 206 -30.12 -13.06 10.62
C LEU A 206 -31.21 -12.95 9.53
N ARG A 207 -32.49 -13.03 9.92
CA ARG A 207 -33.62 -12.82 9.00
C ARG A 207 -33.67 -11.40 8.43
N ALA A 208 -33.19 -10.41 9.19
CA ALA A 208 -33.09 -9.04 8.72
C ALA A 208 -31.98 -8.88 7.69
N VAL A 209 -30.85 -9.57 7.89
CA VAL A 209 -29.74 -9.60 6.93
C VAL A 209 -30.21 -10.23 5.61
N ALA A 210 -30.80 -11.42 5.65
CA ALA A 210 -31.32 -12.09 4.44
C ALA A 210 -32.31 -11.21 3.66
N ALA A 211 -33.22 -10.53 4.36
CA ALA A 211 -34.22 -9.66 3.73
C ALA A 211 -33.65 -8.35 3.14
N THR A 212 -32.41 -7.96 3.46
CA THR A 212 -31.71 -6.85 2.78
C THR A 212 -30.76 -7.40 1.71
N LEU A 213 -30.10 -8.52 1.96
CA LEU A 213 -29.10 -9.09 1.08
C LEU A 213 -29.72 -9.65 -0.21
N VAL A 214 -30.84 -10.38 -0.11
CA VAL A 214 -31.49 -10.97 -1.29
C VAL A 214 -31.86 -9.92 -2.35
N PRO A 215 -32.56 -8.81 -2.02
CA PRO A 215 -32.85 -7.77 -3.01
C PRO A 215 -31.61 -7.03 -3.53
N VAL A 216 -30.55 -6.89 -2.72
CA VAL A 216 -29.28 -6.30 -3.19
C VAL A 216 -28.59 -7.22 -4.18
N LEU A 217 -28.60 -8.54 -3.93
CA LEU A 217 -28.03 -9.52 -4.86
C LEU A 217 -28.82 -9.59 -6.16
N GLU A 218 -30.14 -9.49 -6.10
CA GLU A 218 -31.01 -9.40 -7.28
C GLU A 218 -30.67 -8.16 -8.11
N ASP A 219 -30.62 -6.97 -7.49
CA ASP A 219 -30.23 -5.69 -8.14
C ASP A 219 -28.81 -5.77 -8.73
N ALA A 220 -27.89 -6.45 -8.03
CA ALA A 220 -26.52 -6.66 -8.50
C ALA A 220 -26.45 -7.61 -9.70
N VAL A 221 -27.22 -8.69 -9.72
CA VAL A 221 -27.27 -9.66 -10.82
C VAL A 221 -27.89 -9.02 -12.06
N GLU A 222 -28.98 -8.28 -11.90
CA GLU A 222 -29.62 -7.56 -13.01
C GLU A 222 -28.71 -6.46 -13.56
N GLY A 223 -28.05 -5.69 -12.68
CA GLY A 223 -27.04 -4.70 -13.07
C GLY A 223 -25.84 -5.31 -13.79
N ALA A 224 -25.37 -6.49 -13.36
CA ALA A 224 -24.27 -7.20 -14.01
C ALA A 224 -24.67 -7.70 -15.41
N MET A 225 -25.88 -8.25 -15.57
CA MET A 225 -26.42 -8.66 -16.88
C MET A 225 -26.59 -7.47 -17.83
N ALA A 226 -27.12 -6.35 -17.34
CA ALA A 226 -27.25 -5.12 -18.12
C ALA A 226 -25.89 -4.54 -18.54
N LEU A 227 -24.91 -4.56 -17.65
CA LEU A 227 -23.56 -4.13 -17.97
C LEU A 227 -22.92 -5.05 -19.02
N ALA A 228 -23.03 -6.36 -18.85
CA ALA A 228 -22.48 -7.36 -19.77
C ALA A 228 -23.05 -7.21 -21.18
N THR A 229 -24.38 -7.09 -21.32
CA THR A 229 -25.02 -6.88 -22.63
C THR A 229 -24.58 -5.55 -23.27
N SER A 230 -24.44 -4.48 -22.48
CA SER A 230 -23.91 -3.20 -22.99
C SER A 230 -22.45 -3.28 -23.43
N MET A 231 -21.64 -4.11 -22.77
CA MET A 231 -20.24 -4.34 -23.10
C MET A 231 -20.12 -5.15 -24.39
N GLU A 232 -20.90 -6.23 -24.52
CA GLU A 232 -20.97 -7.03 -25.75
C GLU A 232 -21.42 -6.18 -26.96
N ALA A 233 -22.44 -5.32 -26.79
CA ALA A 233 -22.92 -4.42 -27.84
C ALA A 233 -21.86 -3.40 -28.29
N ARG A 234 -21.00 -2.92 -27.38
CA ARG A 234 -19.86 -2.05 -27.69
C ARG A 234 -18.64 -2.81 -28.24
N GLY A 235 -18.72 -4.13 -28.36
CA GLY A 235 -17.66 -4.99 -28.89
C GLY A 235 -16.57 -5.35 -27.87
N PHE A 236 -16.81 -5.15 -26.57
CA PHE A 236 -15.92 -5.71 -25.54
C PHE A 236 -15.91 -7.24 -25.67
N GLY A 237 -14.71 -7.84 -25.64
CA GLY A 237 -14.51 -9.27 -25.89
C GLY A 237 -14.14 -9.64 -27.33
N ARG A 238 -14.29 -8.74 -28.32
CA ARG A 238 -13.77 -8.95 -29.68
C ARG A 238 -12.31 -8.48 -29.79
N THR A 239 -11.39 -9.15 -29.09
CA THR A 239 -9.95 -8.99 -29.36
C THR A 239 -9.64 -9.53 -30.76
N ARG A 240 -8.96 -8.72 -31.57
CA ARG A 240 -8.67 -8.91 -33.00
C ARG A 240 -7.91 -10.21 -33.33
N GLU A 241 -7.41 -10.92 -32.33
CA GLU A 241 -6.94 -12.30 -32.45
C GLU A 241 -7.46 -13.10 -31.24
N GLN A 242 -8.26 -14.15 -31.50
CA GLN A 242 -8.57 -15.22 -30.54
C GLN A 242 -7.33 -16.09 -30.25
N ARG A 243 -6.15 -15.50 -30.05
CA ARG A 243 -5.02 -16.25 -29.50
C ARG A 243 -5.21 -16.27 -28.00
N SER A 244 -5.83 -17.35 -27.51
CA SER A 244 -5.77 -17.70 -26.09
C SER A 244 -4.35 -17.48 -25.59
N VAL A 245 -4.22 -16.92 -24.39
CA VAL A 245 -2.93 -16.86 -23.68
C VAL A 245 -2.36 -18.26 -23.74
N GLY A 246 -1.31 -18.46 -24.55
CA GLY A 246 -0.79 -19.79 -24.82
C GLY A 246 -0.48 -20.46 -23.49
N ARG A 247 -0.77 -21.77 -23.36
CA ARG A 247 -0.46 -22.52 -22.12
C ARG A 247 0.97 -22.26 -21.65
N GLY A 248 1.91 -22.01 -22.58
CA GLY A 248 3.29 -21.60 -22.29
C GLY A 248 3.44 -20.29 -21.51
N THR A 249 2.65 -19.25 -21.76
CA THR A 249 2.69 -17.99 -20.96
C THR A 249 2.12 -18.19 -19.56
N GLY A 250 1.06 -18.99 -19.41
CA GLY A 250 0.53 -19.35 -18.09
C GLY A 250 1.54 -20.19 -17.29
N LEU A 251 2.13 -21.21 -17.91
CA LEU A 251 3.20 -22.02 -17.32
C LEU A 251 4.43 -21.19 -16.98
N ALA A 252 4.82 -20.21 -17.80
CA ALA A 252 5.94 -19.34 -17.52
C ALA A 252 5.66 -18.41 -16.32
N LEU A 253 4.43 -17.91 -16.16
CA LEU A 253 4.04 -17.13 -14.99
C LEU A 253 4.03 -17.98 -13.71
N VAL A 254 3.49 -19.19 -13.78
CA VAL A 254 3.50 -20.14 -12.65
C VAL A 254 4.94 -20.55 -12.30
N GLY A 255 5.77 -20.83 -13.30
CA GLY A 255 7.18 -21.14 -13.13
C GLY A 255 7.97 -19.97 -12.54
N ALA A 256 7.70 -18.74 -12.98
CA ALA A 256 8.28 -17.53 -12.40
C ALA A 256 7.87 -17.36 -10.92
N ALA A 257 6.59 -17.58 -10.60
CA ALA A 257 6.10 -17.52 -9.22
C ALA A 257 6.76 -18.59 -8.33
N LEU A 258 6.85 -19.84 -8.82
CA LEU A 258 7.54 -20.93 -8.12
C LEU A 258 9.03 -20.60 -7.91
N ALA A 259 9.72 -20.10 -8.94
CA ALA A 259 11.12 -19.70 -8.83
C ALA A 259 11.33 -18.58 -7.80
N MET A 260 10.43 -17.61 -7.71
CA MET A 260 10.47 -16.59 -6.66
C MET A 260 10.25 -17.20 -5.27
N VAL A 261 9.25 -18.07 -5.09
CA VAL A 261 8.95 -18.71 -3.80
C VAL A 261 10.14 -19.56 -3.34
N ILE A 262 10.70 -20.38 -4.23
CA ILE A 262 11.89 -21.20 -3.95
C ILE A 262 13.09 -20.29 -3.66
N GLY A 263 13.28 -19.22 -4.42
CA GLY A 263 14.36 -18.25 -4.20
C GLY A 263 14.29 -17.59 -2.83
N VAL A 264 13.12 -17.12 -2.41
CA VAL A 264 12.89 -16.53 -1.06
C VAL A 264 13.12 -17.58 0.03
N PHE A 265 12.57 -18.79 -0.15
CA PHE A 265 12.76 -19.88 0.79
C PHE A 265 14.24 -20.23 0.96
N TRP A 266 15.00 -20.31 -0.13
CA TRP A 266 16.44 -20.56 -0.08
C TRP A 266 17.18 -19.45 0.64
N LEU A 267 16.85 -18.19 0.33
CA LEU A 267 17.51 -17.03 0.90
C LEU A 267 17.33 -16.93 2.42
N LEU A 268 16.17 -17.36 2.93
CA LEU A 268 15.81 -17.27 4.35
C LEU A 268 16.04 -18.57 5.13
N GLY A 269 15.94 -19.72 4.48
CA GLY A 269 15.94 -21.04 5.12
C GLY A 269 17.29 -21.75 5.13
N VAL A 270 18.22 -21.37 4.24
CA VAL A 270 19.53 -22.03 4.14
C VAL A 270 20.61 -21.17 4.80
N ALA A 271 21.15 -21.66 5.91
CA ALA A 271 22.27 -21.02 6.59
C ALA A 271 23.54 -21.11 5.73
N PRO A 272 24.33 -20.03 5.60
CA PRO A 272 25.53 -20.02 4.78
C PRO A 272 26.62 -20.90 5.42
N THR A 273 27.11 -21.90 4.69
CA THR A 273 27.94 -22.99 5.23
C THR A 273 29.43 -22.66 5.19
N SER A 274 29.92 -21.92 4.17
CA SER A 274 31.35 -21.51 4.07
C SER A 274 31.59 -20.48 2.97
N GLY A 275 32.43 -19.47 3.24
CA GLY A 275 32.95 -18.52 2.24
C GLY A 275 31.98 -17.41 1.84
N ARG A 276 32.17 -16.22 2.41
CA ARG A 276 31.43 -15.01 2.02
C ARG A 276 32.18 -14.26 0.94
N VAL A 277 31.74 -14.36 -0.30
CA VAL A 277 32.19 -13.46 -1.38
C VAL A 277 31.20 -12.30 -1.43
N LEU A 278 31.69 -11.07 -1.26
CA LEU A 278 30.87 -9.87 -1.14
C LEU A 278 29.86 -9.89 0.04
N GLY A 279 30.16 -10.62 1.13
CA GLY A 279 29.27 -10.73 2.30
C GLY A 279 28.11 -11.73 2.14
N VAL A 280 27.98 -12.34 0.97
CA VAL A 280 26.90 -13.27 0.59
C VAL A 280 27.47 -14.68 0.41
N GLY A 281 26.84 -15.69 1.00
CA GLY A 281 27.22 -17.10 0.83
C GLY A 281 26.85 -17.62 -0.56
N ILE A 282 27.54 -18.64 -1.07
CA ILE A 282 27.22 -19.27 -2.37
C ILE A 282 25.75 -19.72 -2.41
N GLU A 283 25.22 -20.19 -1.28
CA GLU A 283 23.83 -20.61 -1.14
C GLU A 283 22.85 -19.45 -1.33
N GLN A 284 23.22 -18.26 -0.84
CA GLN A 284 22.42 -17.05 -0.98
C GLN A 284 22.48 -16.48 -2.40
N TRP A 285 23.61 -16.66 -3.12
CA TRP A 285 23.70 -16.33 -4.55
C TRP A 285 22.73 -17.18 -5.40
N ILE A 286 22.53 -18.44 -5.05
CA ILE A 286 21.55 -19.31 -5.71
C ILE A 286 20.14 -18.77 -5.46
N GLY A 287 19.81 -18.42 -4.21
CA GLY A 287 18.53 -17.78 -3.87
C GLY A 287 18.29 -16.48 -4.65
N LEU A 288 19.29 -15.59 -4.71
CA LEU A 288 19.24 -14.34 -5.48
C LEU A 288 19.10 -14.58 -6.98
N ALA A 289 19.81 -15.56 -7.54
CA ALA A 289 19.72 -15.91 -8.96
C ALA A 289 18.34 -16.47 -9.31
N LEU A 290 17.75 -17.32 -8.46
CA LEU A 290 16.38 -17.82 -8.61
C LEU A 290 15.35 -16.69 -8.53
N LEU A 291 15.52 -15.76 -7.58
CA LEU A 291 14.66 -14.59 -7.46
C LEU A 291 14.77 -13.67 -8.68
N GLY A 292 15.99 -13.40 -9.15
CA GLY A 292 16.29 -12.56 -10.31
C GLY A 292 15.78 -13.16 -11.63
N THR A 293 15.98 -14.47 -11.82
CA THR A 293 15.45 -15.17 -12.99
C THR A 293 13.93 -15.28 -12.95
N GLY A 294 13.33 -15.58 -11.80
CA GLY A 294 11.88 -15.58 -11.60
C GLY A 294 11.25 -14.22 -11.91
N THR A 295 11.83 -13.12 -11.42
CA THR A 295 11.37 -11.75 -11.72
C THR A 295 11.52 -11.41 -13.19
N ALA A 296 12.66 -11.71 -13.82
CA ALA A 296 12.85 -11.48 -15.25
C ALA A 296 11.84 -12.26 -16.11
N VAL A 297 11.66 -13.57 -15.86
CA VAL A 297 10.70 -14.42 -16.58
C VAL A 297 9.27 -13.93 -16.36
N GLY A 298 8.91 -13.56 -15.13
CA GLY A 298 7.60 -13.01 -14.80
C GLY A 298 7.31 -11.72 -15.56
N VAL A 299 8.24 -10.76 -15.54
CA VAL A 299 8.12 -9.48 -16.26
C VAL A 299 8.02 -9.70 -17.76
N VAL A 300 8.89 -10.53 -18.35
CA VAL A 300 8.85 -10.82 -19.79
C VAL A 300 7.56 -11.53 -20.19
N SER A 301 7.06 -12.46 -19.36
CA SER A 301 5.80 -13.16 -19.60
C SER A 301 4.61 -12.21 -19.55
N LEU A 302 4.59 -11.29 -18.58
CA LEU A 302 3.58 -10.22 -18.50
C LEU A 302 3.66 -9.31 -19.73
N LEU A 303 4.84 -8.79 -20.08
CA LEU A 303 4.99 -7.91 -21.25
C LEU A 303 4.57 -8.60 -22.56
N ARG A 304 4.91 -9.88 -22.74
CA ARG A 304 4.47 -10.67 -23.90
C ARG A 304 2.96 -10.91 -23.92
N SER A 305 2.34 -11.11 -22.76
CA SER A 305 0.88 -11.21 -22.65
C SER A 305 0.22 -9.88 -23.01
N GLY A 306 0.72 -8.76 -22.48
CA GLY A 306 0.20 -7.42 -22.73
C GLY A 306 0.29 -6.96 -24.18
N ARG A 307 1.34 -7.36 -24.93
CA ARG A 307 1.47 -7.03 -26.36
C ARG A 307 0.43 -7.74 -27.25
N ARG A 308 -0.19 -8.82 -26.77
CA ARG A 308 -1.20 -9.59 -27.52
C ARG A 308 -2.62 -9.07 -27.31
N LEU A 309 -2.83 -8.28 -26.25
CA LEU A 309 -4.10 -7.63 -25.94
C LEU A 309 -4.17 -6.31 -26.72
N ALA A 310 -4.78 -6.35 -27.91
CA ALA A 310 -5.09 -5.17 -28.71
C ALA A 310 -6.25 -4.39 -28.08
N VAL A 311 -6.00 -3.73 -26.97
CA VAL A 311 -6.96 -2.87 -26.26
C VAL A 311 -6.75 -1.43 -26.71
N THR A 312 -7.84 -0.64 -26.72
CA THR A 312 -7.86 0.77 -27.10
C THR A 312 -6.69 1.56 -26.50
N ARG A 313 -6.16 2.50 -27.29
CA ARG A 313 -4.92 3.25 -27.06
C ARG A 313 -5.05 4.17 -25.84
N TYR A 314 -4.93 3.64 -24.62
CA TYR A 314 -4.58 4.45 -23.46
C TYR A 314 -3.21 5.07 -23.75
N ARG A 315 -3.10 6.40 -23.73
CA ARG A 315 -1.81 7.08 -23.78
C ARG A 315 -1.29 7.14 -22.34
N PRO A 316 -0.38 6.23 -21.93
CA PRO A 316 0.20 6.32 -20.59
C PRO A 316 0.89 7.66 -20.43
N GLN A 317 0.76 8.28 -19.26
CA GLN A 317 1.55 9.45 -18.94
C GLN A 317 3.04 9.04 -18.93
N PRO A 318 3.90 9.73 -19.69
CA PRO A 318 5.32 9.42 -19.69
C PRO A 318 5.91 9.74 -18.31
N TRP A 319 6.82 8.89 -17.84
CA TRP A 319 7.61 9.19 -16.65
C TRP A 319 8.51 10.39 -16.95
N ALA A 320 8.31 11.51 -16.26
CA ALA A 320 9.20 12.65 -16.35
C ALA A 320 10.43 12.43 -15.44
N ARG A 321 11.35 13.39 -15.46
CA ARG A 321 12.62 13.31 -14.71
C ARG A 321 12.40 13.24 -13.19
N ALA A 322 11.32 13.87 -12.70
CA ALA A 322 10.98 13.90 -11.28
C ALA A 322 10.59 12.51 -10.75
N GLU A 323 9.84 11.73 -11.53
CA GLU A 323 9.45 10.36 -11.18
C GLU A 323 10.65 9.42 -11.16
N TRP A 324 11.54 9.54 -12.14
CA TRP A 324 12.79 8.78 -12.15
C TRP A 324 13.70 9.15 -10.97
N ALA A 325 13.76 10.43 -10.60
CA ALA A 325 14.52 10.88 -9.43
C ALA A 325 13.92 10.33 -8.13
N LEU A 326 12.59 10.33 -7.98
CA LEU A 326 11.92 9.78 -6.80
C LEU A 326 12.09 8.26 -6.71
N LEU A 327 12.01 7.54 -7.84
CA LEU A 327 12.28 6.11 -7.89
C LEU A 327 13.76 5.82 -7.55
N ALA A 328 14.70 6.57 -8.11
CA ALA A 328 16.12 6.42 -7.83
C ALA A 328 16.42 6.68 -6.34
N LEU A 329 15.75 7.67 -5.74
CA LEU A 329 15.81 7.94 -4.32
C LEU A 329 15.23 6.80 -3.47
N ALA A 330 14.09 6.24 -3.87
CA ALA A 330 13.49 5.10 -3.17
C ALA A 330 14.41 3.87 -3.23
N VAL A 331 14.98 3.58 -4.40
CA VAL A 331 15.93 2.47 -4.58
C VAL A 331 17.21 2.72 -3.80
N SER A 332 17.77 3.93 -3.82
CA SER A 332 18.98 4.26 -3.06
C SER A 332 18.74 4.14 -1.56
N LEU A 333 17.58 4.55 -1.04
CA LEU A 333 17.20 4.37 0.35
C LEU A 333 17.17 2.89 0.74
N VAL A 334 16.57 2.02 -0.08
CA VAL A 334 16.55 0.57 0.16
C VAL A 334 17.97 -0.02 0.15
N VAL A 335 18.77 0.31 -0.86
CA VAL A 335 20.16 -0.19 -0.99
C VAL A 335 21.01 0.25 0.20
N LEU A 336 20.93 1.52 0.59
CA LEU A 336 21.64 2.06 1.76
C LEU A 336 21.21 1.35 3.04
N THR A 337 19.91 1.12 3.23
CA THR A 337 19.39 0.42 4.41
C THR A 337 19.89 -1.03 4.46
N CYS A 338 19.79 -1.76 3.35
CA CYS A 338 20.25 -3.15 3.26
C CYS A 338 21.77 -3.26 3.47
N TRP A 339 22.54 -2.34 2.89
CA TRP A 339 23.98 -2.26 3.09
C TRP A 339 24.33 -1.98 4.56
N TRP A 340 23.62 -1.05 5.20
CA TRP A 340 23.84 -0.72 6.61
C TRP A 340 23.53 -1.87 7.57
N GLY A 341 22.49 -2.65 7.26
CA GLY A 341 22.13 -3.86 8.01
C GLY A 341 22.97 -5.09 7.67
N SER A 342 23.82 -5.02 6.64
CA SER A 342 24.71 -6.11 6.25
C SER A 342 25.95 -6.17 7.14
N ALA A 343 26.74 -7.25 7.01
CA ALA A 343 28.01 -7.41 7.70
C ALA A 343 29.06 -6.32 7.36
N TRP A 344 28.81 -5.52 6.32
CA TRP A 344 29.72 -4.47 5.83
C TRP A 344 29.38 -3.09 6.37
N GLY A 345 28.18 -2.92 6.92
CA GLY A 345 27.74 -1.69 7.57
C GLY A 345 27.95 -1.75 9.07
N ALA A 346 27.12 -1.00 9.79
CA ALA A 346 27.03 -1.02 11.25
C ALA A 346 25.64 -1.53 11.66
N PRO A 347 25.39 -2.85 11.66
CA PRO A 347 24.07 -3.40 11.96
C PRO A 347 23.62 -3.09 13.40
N THR A 348 24.57 -2.88 14.30
CA THR A 348 24.37 -2.45 15.69
C THR A 348 23.72 -1.07 15.79
N ASP A 349 23.90 -0.19 14.79
CA ASP A 349 23.31 1.15 14.80
C ASP A 349 21.81 1.10 14.51
N LEU A 350 21.39 0.19 13.63
CA LEU A 350 19.98 -0.03 13.32
C LEU A 350 19.26 -0.77 14.44
N ARG A 351 19.95 -1.70 15.11
CA ARG A 351 19.39 -2.56 16.16
C ARG A 351 20.32 -2.55 17.38
N PRO A 352 20.33 -1.45 18.16
CA PRO A 352 21.16 -1.37 19.36
C PRO A 352 20.73 -2.43 20.38
N SER A 353 21.69 -3.08 21.02
CA SER A 353 21.47 -4.06 22.09
C SER A 353 21.20 -3.42 23.45
N GLY A 354 21.40 -2.12 23.58
CA GLY A 354 21.18 -1.35 24.80
C GLY A 354 20.23 -0.18 24.59
N TRP A 355 20.40 0.86 25.41
CA TRP A 355 19.64 2.09 25.28
C TRP A 355 19.79 2.69 23.87
N PRO A 356 18.72 3.29 23.33
CA PRO A 356 18.69 3.69 21.93
C PRO A 356 19.51 4.97 21.78
N THR A 357 20.75 4.85 21.31
CA THR A 357 21.59 5.98 20.96
C THR A 357 21.42 6.32 19.48
N LEU A 358 21.47 7.62 19.15
CA LEU A 358 21.55 8.09 17.77
C LEU A 358 23.02 8.15 17.37
N THR A 359 23.43 7.31 16.41
CA THR A 359 24.71 7.50 15.74
C THR A 359 24.51 8.51 14.60
N ALA A 360 25.39 9.51 14.51
CA ALA A 360 25.35 10.53 13.45
C ALA A 360 25.24 9.93 12.03
N PRO A 361 25.91 8.81 11.70
CA PRO A 361 25.80 8.22 10.36
C PRO A 361 24.40 7.61 10.08
N ALA A 362 23.72 7.06 11.08
CA ALA A 362 22.41 6.42 10.89
C ALA A 362 21.28 7.45 10.61
N VAL A 363 21.50 8.73 10.95
CA VAL A 363 20.58 9.85 10.66
C VAL A 363 20.48 10.13 9.15
N ILE A 364 21.45 9.68 8.34
CA ILE A 364 21.43 9.84 6.89
C ILE A 364 20.20 9.17 6.27
N LEU A 365 19.75 8.03 6.80
CA LEU A 365 18.61 7.28 6.26
C LEU A 365 17.29 8.08 6.29
N PRO A 366 16.83 8.62 7.44
CA PRO A 366 15.65 9.48 7.45
C PRO A 366 15.87 10.80 6.71
N LEU A 367 17.09 11.36 6.67
CA LEU A 367 17.38 12.54 5.85
C LEU A 367 17.13 12.30 4.36
N VAL A 368 17.59 11.16 3.84
CA VAL A 368 17.31 10.73 2.45
C VAL A 368 15.81 10.54 2.23
N ALA A 369 15.10 9.98 3.21
CA ALA A 369 13.64 9.82 3.14
C ALA A 369 12.89 11.17 3.09
N VAL A 370 13.40 12.23 3.72
CA VAL A 370 12.81 13.59 3.71
C VAL A 370 13.01 14.34 2.40
N LEU A 371 14.02 14.01 1.60
CA LEU A 371 14.40 14.78 0.40
C LEU A 371 13.24 15.17 -0.54
N PRO A 372 12.18 14.35 -0.75
CA PRO A 372 11.03 14.74 -1.57
C PRO A 372 10.25 15.96 -1.02
N ALA A 373 10.34 16.24 0.29
CA ALA A 373 9.76 17.44 0.89
C ALA A 373 10.49 18.71 0.46
N ALA A 374 11.82 18.65 0.33
CA ALA A 374 12.66 19.78 -0.03
C ALA A 374 12.67 20.04 -1.55
N ALA A 375 12.46 19.00 -2.36
CA ALA A 375 12.50 19.09 -3.81
C ALA A 375 11.29 19.80 -4.46
N ALA A 376 10.34 20.34 -3.67
CA ALA A 376 9.13 21.03 -4.13
C ALA A 376 8.45 20.31 -5.31
N LEU A 377 8.27 19.00 -5.15
CA LEU A 377 7.66 18.15 -6.17
C LEU A 377 6.24 18.65 -6.43
N PRO A 378 5.83 18.84 -7.71
CA PRO A 378 4.54 19.42 -8.03
C PRO A 378 3.41 18.59 -7.38
N VAL A 379 2.63 19.27 -6.55
CA VAL A 379 1.50 18.69 -5.81
C VAL A 379 0.44 18.24 -6.81
N PRO A 380 -0.15 17.04 -6.66
CA PRO A 380 -1.22 16.61 -7.53
C PRO A 380 -2.40 17.59 -7.47
N ASN A 381 -2.64 18.31 -8.55
CA ASN A 381 -3.79 19.20 -8.69
C ASN A 381 -4.99 18.34 -9.05
N GLY A 382 -5.63 17.78 -8.03
CA GLY A 382 -6.92 17.10 -8.17
C GLY A 382 -7.93 18.04 -8.82
N GLY A 383 -8.20 17.80 -10.11
CA GLY A 383 -9.03 18.64 -10.96
C GLY A 383 -10.33 19.07 -10.30
N ALA A 384 -10.52 20.38 -10.21
CA ALA A 384 -11.78 21.00 -9.87
C ALA A 384 -12.72 20.91 -11.08
N HIS A 385 -13.46 19.82 -11.18
CA HIS A 385 -14.72 19.79 -11.92
C HIS A 385 -15.83 19.39 -10.96
N HIS A 386 -16.43 20.38 -10.30
CA HIS A 386 -17.83 20.38 -9.85
C HIS A 386 -18.21 21.82 -9.47
N GLY A 387 -19.18 22.37 -10.21
CA GLY A 387 -19.74 23.70 -10.04
C GLY A 387 -20.20 24.21 -11.39
#